data_AF-A0A535HP16-F1
#
_entry.id   AF-A0A535HP16-F1
#
_cell.length_a   1.000
_cell.length_b   1.000
_cell.length_c   1.000
_cell.angle_alpha   90.00
_cell.angle_beta   90.00
_cell.angle_gamma   90.00
#
_symmetry.space_group_name_H-M   'P 1'
#
loop_
_entity.id
_entity.type
_entity.pdbx_description
1 polymer ?
#
loop_
_entity_poly.entity_id
_entity_poly.type
_entity_poly.pdbx_seq_one_letter_code
_entity_poly.pdbx_strand_id
1 'polypeptide(L)'
;MKVQFREGWSSLLLVLGILLSVAWSFEAAQWTEGMPLLQWAVIFGVIWGLAGAKSKFPGWFMHASAGYMGLFWTVFLAGTLLSDKLSWYERVDELRGRYVAWFWKAVLGNTNSDNIIFLMECLLTIFLISYAAAWFAYRKHRTSAVILPAGIMLVVNIYNAQGSHGVYLFIYLLCALLFAVRAHLTTEEDWWQRAHIGYNRLVGVDFLRDGAIFSVIVILFAQALPVAAASAQVQDSLHSLEGPWQGIRDK
;
A
#
# COMPACT_ATOMS: atom_id res chain seq x y z
N MET A 1 -10.93 -0.50 -30.19
CA MET A 1 -11.84 -0.67 -29.04
C MET A 1 -11.41 0.31 -27.94
N LYS A 2 -12.06 1.47 -27.81
CA LYS A 2 -11.68 2.46 -26.76
C LYS A 2 -12.14 1.93 -25.41
N VAL A 3 -11.20 1.64 -24.51
CA VAL A 3 -11.51 1.23 -23.14
C VAL A 3 -12.09 2.45 -22.42
N GLN A 4 -13.42 2.58 -22.37
CA GLN A 4 -14.09 3.58 -21.54
C GLN A 4 -14.21 3.03 -20.12
N PHE A 5 -13.55 3.68 -19.16
CA PHE A 5 -13.71 3.40 -17.74
C PHE A 5 -14.92 4.21 -17.25
N ARG A 6 -16.00 3.55 -16.80
CA ARG A 6 -17.14 4.26 -16.15
C ARG A 6 -16.68 5.09 -14.94
N GLU A 7 -15.66 4.62 -14.23
CA GLU A 7 -15.07 5.30 -13.06
C GLU A 7 -14.00 6.35 -13.44
N GLY A 8 -13.50 6.31 -14.69
CA GLY A 8 -12.43 7.18 -15.21
C GLY A 8 -11.02 6.69 -14.91
N TRP A 9 -10.05 7.18 -15.70
CA TRP A 9 -8.61 6.94 -15.48
C TRP A 9 -8.12 7.53 -14.14
N SER A 10 -8.82 8.50 -13.58
CA SER A 10 -8.50 9.11 -12.29
C SER A 10 -8.54 8.11 -11.14
N SER A 11 -9.55 7.24 -11.06
CA SER A 11 -9.61 6.22 -10.01
C SER A 11 -8.42 5.25 -10.09
N LEU A 12 -7.95 4.94 -11.30
CA LEU A 12 -6.80 4.04 -11.49
C LEU A 12 -5.52 4.68 -10.96
N LEU A 13 -5.32 5.96 -11.29
CA LEU A 13 -4.17 6.72 -10.83
C LEU A 13 -4.18 6.88 -9.30
N LEU A 14 -5.35 7.05 -8.70
CA LEU A 14 -5.48 7.13 -7.24
C LEU A 14 -5.16 5.78 -6.57
N VAL A 15 -5.68 4.67 -7.09
CA VAL A 15 -5.34 3.32 -6.59
C VAL A 15 -3.85 3.04 -6.75
N LEU A 16 -3.25 3.39 -7.89
CA LEU A 16 -1.81 3.28 -8.09
C LEU A 16 -1.04 4.17 -7.11
N GLY A 17 -1.47 5.41 -6.88
CA GLY A 17 -0.84 6.31 -5.90
C GLY A 17 -0.86 5.77 -4.49
N ILE A 18 -1.99 5.20 -4.06
CA ILE A 18 -2.13 4.48 -2.78
C ILE A 18 -1.09 3.35 -2.70
N LEU A 19 -1.03 2.47 -3.69
CA LEU A 19 -0.17 1.27 -3.63
C LEU A 19 1.32 1.60 -3.82
N LEU A 20 1.65 2.53 -4.71
CA LEU A 20 3.03 2.97 -4.96
C LEU A 20 3.61 3.74 -3.77
N SER A 21 2.80 4.50 -3.02
CA SER A 21 3.27 5.10 -1.76
C SER A 21 3.73 4.05 -0.75
N VAL A 22 3.09 2.87 -0.72
CA VAL A 22 3.55 1.74 0.09
C VAL A 22 4.88 1.22 -0.44
N ALA A 23 4.98 0.92 -1.74
CA ALA A 23 6.22 0.43 -2.34
C ALA A 23 7.40 1.38 -2.12
N TRP A 24 7.21 2.68 -2.34
CA TRP A 24 8.26 3.69 -2.12
C TRP A 24 8.62 3.88 -0.65
N SER A 25 7.68 3.65 0.28
CA SER A 25 8.00 3.64 1.70
C SER A 25 8.89 2.45 2.09
N PHE A 26 8.72 1.28 1.46
CA PHE A 26 9.60 0.13 1.66
C PHE A 26 10.98 0.34 1.02
N GLU A 27 11.01 0.98 -0.16
CA GLU A 27 12.25 1.40 -0.82
C GLU A 27 13.06 2.35 0.05
N ALA A 28 12.42 3.37 0.63
CA ALA A 28 13.06 4.32 1.53
C ALA A 28 13.53 3.70 2.85
N ALA A 29 12.87 2.65 3.32
CA ALA A 29 13.25 1.93 4.53
C ALA A 29 14.52 1.09 4.34
N GLN A 30 14.91 0.80 3.09
CA GLN A 30 16.14 0.09 2.74
C GLN A 30 16.34 -1.24 3.50
N TRP A 31 15.26 -1.98 3.77
CA TRP A 31 15.31 -3.24 4.51
C TRP A 31 16.26 -4.27 3.91
N THR A 32 16.29 -4.37 2.58
CA THR A 32 17.22 -5.22 1.85
C THR A 32 17.40 -4.77 0.39
N GLU A 33 18.34 -5.40 -0.32
CA GLU A 33 18.53 -5.22 -1.75
C GLU A 33 17.26 -5.62 -2.52
N GLY A 34 16.92 -4.85 -3.55
CA GLY A 34 15.77 -5.14 -4.41
C GLY A 34 14.44 -4.55 -3.95
N MET A 35 14.39 -3.75 -2.87
CA MET A 35 13.17 -3.02 -2.48
C MET A 35 12.54 -2.18 -3.61
N PRO A 36 13.29 -1.52 -4.52
CA PRO A 36 12.70 -0.84 -5.68
C PRO A 36 11.88 -1.76 -6.60
N LEU A 37 12.04 -3.09 -6.53
CA LEU A 37 11.28 -4.04 -7.33
C LEU A 37 9.81 -4.13 -6.90
N LEU A 38 9.46 -3.71 -5.68
CA LEU A 38 8.07 -3.70 -5.19
C LEU A 38 7.15 -2.86 -6.08
N GLN A 39 7.66 -1.79 -6.70
CA GLN A 39 6.86 -0.96 -7.62
C GLN A 39 6.39 -1.76 -8.83
N TRP A 40 7.20 -2.69 -9.33
CA TRP A 40 6.84 -3.55 -10.45
C TRP A 40 5.79 -4.57 -10.04
N ALA A 41 5.92 -5.15 -8.84
CA ALA A 41 4.90 -6.03 -8.27
C ALA A 41 3.56 -5.29 -8.09
N VAL A 42 3.57 -4.02 -7.68
CA VAL A 42 2.38 -3.16 -7.64
C VAL A 42 1.76 -3.00 -9.02
N ILE A 43 2.55 -2.59 -10.01
CA ILE A 43 2.06 -2.33 -11.37
C ILE A 43 1.45 -3.60 -11.97
N PHE A 44 2.14 -4.74 -11.90
CA PHE A 44 1.62 -6.00 -12.43
C PHE A 44 0.41 -6.52 -11.65
N GLY A 45 0.40 -6.35 -10.32
CA GLY A 45 -0.74 -6.69 -9.48
C GLY A 45 -1.98 -5.88 -9.87
N VAL A 46 -1.86 -4.56 -10.02
CA VAL A 46 -2.97 -3.69 -10.46
C VAL A 46 -3.44 -4.04 -11.87
N ILE A 47 -2.53 -4.27 -12.82
CA ILE A 47 -2.89 -4.68 -14.18
C ILE A 47 -3.67 -5.99 -14.15
N TRP A 48 -3.21 -6.99 -13.39
CA TRP A 48 -3.89 -8.28 -13.28
C TRP A 48 -5.25 -8.16 -12.59
N GLY A 49 -5.35 -7.36 -11.52
CA GLY A 49 -6.59 -7.11 -10.81
C GLY A 49 -7.62 -6.38 -11.65
N LEU A 50 -7.18 -5.40 -12.46
CA LEU A 50 -8.03 -4.68 -13.40
C LEU A 50 -8.51 -5.58 -14.55
N ALA A 51 -7.61 -6.40 -15.10
CA ALA A 51 -7.96 -7.39 -16.12
C ALA A 51 -9.01 -8.37 -15.56
N GLY A 52 -8.80 -8.84 -14.33
CA GLY A 52 -9.76 -9.66 -13.61
C GLY A 52 -11.11 -8.98 -13.42
N ALA A 53 -11.10 -7.74 -12.93
CA ALA A 53 -12.32 -7.00 -12.64
C ALA A 53 -13.21 -6.85 -13.88
N LYS A 54 -12.61 -6.67 -15.06
CA LYS A 54 -13.30 -6.54 -16.35
C LYS A 54 -13.58 -7.86 -17.06
N SER A 55 -12.96 -8.95 -16.61
CA SER A 55 -13.16 -10.27 -17.22
C SER A 55 -14.53 -10.85 -16.88
N LYS A 56 -15.06 -11.68 -17.78
CA LYS A 56 -16.28 -12.49 -17.55
C LYS A 56 -16.02 -13.71 -16.66
N PHE A 57 -14.78 -13.96 -16.27
CA PHE A 57 -14.43 -15.13 -15.46
C PHE A 57 -15.02 -15.05 -14.05
N PRO A 58 -15.31 -16.20 -13.41
CA PRO A 58 -15.77 -16.25 -12.03
C PRO A 58 -14.66 -15.78 -11.09
N GLY A 59 -15.05 -15.21 -9.94
CA GLY A 59 -14.11 -14.62 -8.98
C GLY A 59 -13.06 -15.61 -8.47
N TRP A 60 -13.45 -16.84 -8.14
CA TRP A 60 -12.53 -17.86 -7.63
C TRP A 60 -11.38 -18.15 -8.62
N PHE A 61 -11.66 -18.19 -9.92
CA PHE A 61 -10.65 -18.42 -10.95
C PHE A 61 -9.66 -17.26 -11.03
N MET A 62 -10.16 -16.03 -10.89
CA MET A 62 -9.30 -14.84 -10.88
C MET A 62 -8.46 -14.74 -9.62
N HIS A 63 -8.98 -15.17 -8.46
CA HIS A 63 -8.18 -15.26 -7.23
C HIS A 63 -7.11 -16.35 -7.32
N ALA A 64 -7.42 -17.52 -7.89
CA ALA A 64 -6.44 -18.57 -8.13
C ALA A 64 -5.35 -18.12 -9.12
N SER A 65 -5.73 -17.47 -10.22
CA SER A 65 -4.78 -16.96 -11.20
C SER A 65 -3.91 -15.82 -10.66
N ALA A 66 -4.43 -15.01 -9.74
CA ALA A 66 -3.64 -14.00 -9.04
C ALA A 66 -2.57 -14.64 -8.13
N GLY A 67 -2.87 -15.74 -7.45
CA GLY A 67 -1.87 -16.51 -6.71
C GLY A 67 -0.75 -17.03 -7.61
N TYR A 68 -1.11 -17.62 -8.75
CA TYR A 68 -0.14 -18.10 -9.74
C TYR A 68 0.71 -16.95 -10.33
N MET A 69 0.07 -15.85 -10.76
CA MET A 69 0.78 -14.71 -11.33
C MET A 69 1.63 -13.98 -10.29
N GLY A 70 1.16 -13.89 -9.05
CA GLY A 70 1.93 -13.33 -7.93
C GLY A 70 3.19 -14.13 -7.67
N LEU A 71 3.08 -15.46 -7.63
CA LEU A 71 4.24 -16.34 -7.49
C LEU A 71 5.20 -16.19 -8.68
N PHE A 72 4.67 -16.21 -9.92
CA PHE A 72 5.47 -16.01 -11.12
C PHE A 72 6.26 -14.70 -11.09
N TRP A 73 5.61 -13.56 -10.84
CA TRP A 73 6.28 -12.26 -10.79
C TRP A 73 7.24 -12.13 -9.62
N THR A 74 6.92 -12.74 -8.47
CA THR A 74 7.81 -12.78 -7.31
C THR A 74 9.12 -13.50 -7.63
N VAL A 75 9.03 -14.73 -8.15
CA VAL A 75 10.20 -15.51 -8.57
C VAL A 75 10.93 -14.81 -9.70
N PHE A 76 10.21 -14.20 -10.64
CA PHE A 76 10.81 -13.51 -11.76
C PHE A 76 11.64 -12.29 -11.31
N LEU A 77 11.04 -11.41 -10.49
CA LEU A 77 11.67 -10.19 -10.00
C LEU A 77 12.82 -10.51 -9.04
N ALA A 78 12.63 -11.39 -8.06
CA ALA A 78 13.72 -11.83 -7.17
C ALA A 78 14.84 -12.50 -7.96
N GLY A 79 14.47 -13.26 -9.00
CA GLY A 79 15.40 -13.90 -9.92
C GLY A 79 16.35 -12.90 -10.56
N THR A 80 15.90 -11.68 -10.89
CA THR A 80 16.74 -10.66 -11.53
C THR A 80 17.92 -10.17 -10.67
N LEU A 81 17.88 -10.38 -9.35
CA LEU A 81 18.98 -10.03 -8.44
C LEU A 81 20.10 -11.08 -8.42
N LEU A 82 19.84 -12.29 -8.93
CA LEU A 82 20.86 -13.33 -9.03
C LEU A 82 21.82 -13.05 -10.21
N SER A 83 22.99 -13.69 -10.18
CA SER A 83 24.05 -13.49 -11.18
C SER A 83 23.53 -13.68 -12.62
N ASP A 84 23.91 -12.72 -13.48
CA ASP A 84 23.77 -12.73 -14.94
C ASP A 84 24.28 -14.00 -15.63
N LYS A 85 25.23 -14.71 -15.02
CA LYS A 85 25.77 -15.97 -15.53
C LYS A 85 24.83 -17.17 -15.38
N LEU A 86 23.85 -17.09 -14.49
CA LEU A 86 22.88 -18.16 -14.27
C LEU A 86 21.76 -18.11 -15.30
N SER A 87 21.47 -19.28 -15.89
CA SER A 87 20.26 -19.50 -16.68
C SER A 87 19.00 -19.31 -15.83
N TRP A 88 17.85 -19.10 -16.48
CA TRP A 88 16.60 -18.90 -15.75
C TRP A 88 16.16 -20.14 -14.95
N TYR A 89 16.51 -21.34 -15.44
CA TYR A 89 16.30 -22.57 -14.70
C TYR A 89 17.12 -22.58 -13.40
N GLU A 90 18.42 -22.26 -13.48
CA GLU A 90 19.30 -22.23 -12.30
C GLU A 90 18.87 -21.16 -11.29
N ARG A 91 18.39 -20.00 -11.75
CA ARG A 91 17.86 -18.96 -10.85
C ARG A 91 16.61 -19.41 -10.11
N VAL A 92 15.67 -20.07 -10.80
CA VAL A 92 14.49 -20.63 -10.15
C VAL A 92 14.89 -21.73 -9.16
N ASP A 93 15.85 -22.58 -9.51
CA ASP A 93 16.33 -23.64 -8.64
C ASP A 93 17.05 -23.11 -7.38
N GLU A 94 17.87 -22.07 -7.53
CA GLU A 94 18.54 -21.36 -6.44
C GLU A 94 17.51 -20.74 -5.48
N LEU A 95 16.53 -20.00 -5.99
CA LEU A 95 15.46 -19.41 -5.17
C LEU A 95 14.64 -20.48 -4.45
N ARG A 96 14.31 -21.58 -5.14
CA ARG A 96 13.63 -22.75 -4.55
C ARG A 96 14.45 -23.34 -3.41
N GLY A 97 15.75 -23.56 -3.62
CA GLY A 97 16.67 -24.11 -2.62
C GLY A 97 16.74 -23.23 -1.38
N ARG A 98 16.86 -21.91 -1.57
CA ARG A 98 16.85 -20.94 -0.46
C ARG A 98 15.55 -20.94 0.32
N TYR A 99 14.41 -21.01 -0.37
CA TYR A 99 13.10 -21.03 0.28
C TYR A 99 12.90 -22.31 1.11
N VAL A 100 13.28 -23.47 0.55
CA VAL A 100 13.23 -24.76 1.26
C VAL A 100 14.16 -24.75 2.48
N ALA A 101 15.38 -24.24 2.34
CA ALA A 101 16.34 -24.15 3.45
C ALA A 101 15.84 -23.21 4.55
N TRP A 102 15.28 -22.05 4.19
CA TRP A 102 14.68 -21.11 5.13
C TRP A 102 13.48 -21.74 5.87
N PHE A 103 12.61 -22.43 5.15
CA PHE A 103 11.44 -23.13 5.73
C PHE A 103 11.86 -24.16 6.78
N TRP A 104 12.82 -25.03 6.46
CA TRP A 104 13.30 -26.03 7.42
C TRP A 104 13.99 -25.42 8.63
N LYS A 105 14.73 -24.31 8.45
CA LYS A 105 15.33 -23.57 9.57
C LYS A 105 14.25 -23.01 10.50
N ALA A 106 13.19 -22.42 9.94
CA ALA A 106 12.06 -21.88 10.72
C ALA A 106 11.36 -22.97 11.54
N VAL A 107 11.09 -24.14 10.96
CA VAL A 107 10.46 -25.28 11.64
C VAL A 107 11.36 -25.84 12.76
N LEU A 108 12.68 -25.84 12.58
CA LEU A 108 13.65 -26.32 13.56
C LEU A 108 14.00 -25.29 14.64
N GLY A 109 13.33 -24.12 14.67
CA GLY A 109 13.57 -23.07 15.66
C GLY A 109 14.87 -22.28 15.45
N ASN A 110 15.53 -22.44 14.29
CA ASN A 110 16.73 -21.68 13.96
C ASN A 110 16.35 -20.36 13.30
N THR A 111 16.76 -19.24 13.89
CA THR A 111 16.57 -17.91 13.33
C THR A 111 17.71 -17.55 12.39
N ASN A 112 17.47 -17.61 11.08
CA ASN A 112 18.35 -17.01 10.08
C ASN A 112 17.50 -16.25 9.06
N SER A 113 17.74 -14.95 8.94
CA SER A 113 17.03 -14.06 8.01
C SER A 113 17.69 -14.13 6.63
N ASP A 114 17.04 -14.81 5.69
CA ASP A 114 17.43 -14.72 4.29
C ASP A 114 16.74 -13.49 3.65
N ASN A 115 17.57 -12.52 3.24
CA ASN A 115 17.15 -11.27 2.63
C ASN A 115 16.30 -11.42 1.37
N ILE A 116 16.63 -12.38 0.49
CA ILE A 116 15.87 -12.58 -0.74
C ILE A 116 14.54 -13.26 -0.43
N ILE A 117 14.49 -14.13 0.59
CA ILE A 117 13.21 -14.69 1.05
C ILE A 117 12.31 -13.59 1.62
N PHE A 118 12.85 -12.69 2.45
CA PHE A 118 12.10 -11.53 2.93
C PHE A 118 11.59 -10.66 1.77
N LEU A 119 12.43 -10.36 0.79
CA LEU A 119 12.02 -9.63 -0.42
C LEU A 119 10.89 -10.37 -1.17
N MET A 120 11.00 -11.68 -1.35
CA MET A 120 9.98 -12.48 -2.02
C MET A 120 8.62 -12.43 -1.30
N GLU A 121 8.62 -12.49 0.03
CA GLU A 121 7.40 -12.33 0.83
C GLU A 121 6.79 -10.92 0.65
N CYS A 122 7.63 -9.88 0.64
CA CYS A 122 7.18 -8.50 0.37
C CYS A 122 6.61 -8.36 -1.05
N LEU A 123 7.28 -8.91 -2.07
CA LEU A 123 6.84 -8.88 -3.47
C LEU A 123 5.49 -9.60 -3.64
N LEU A 124 5.36 -10.80 -3.08
CA LEU A 124 4.12 -11.57 -3.16
C LEU A 124 2.98 -10.85 -2.43
N THR A 125 3.23 -10.36 -1.22
CA THR A 125 2.24 -9.65 -0.42
C THR A 125 1.75 -8.38 -1.11
N ILE A 126 2.66 -7.53 -1.59
CA ILE A 126 2.28 -6.28 -2.25
C ILE A 126 1.58 -6.54 -3.58
N PHE A 127 1.96 -7.60 -4.32
CA PHE A 127 1.27 -8.01 -5.54
C PHE A 127 -0.18 -8.41 -5.23
N LEU A 128 -0.40 -9.26 -4.21
CA LEU A 128 -1.73 -9.74 -3.83
C LEU A 128 -2.62 -8.60 -3.33
N ILE A 129 -2.07 -7.67 -2.53
CA ILE A 129 -2.78 -6.46 -2.11
C ILE A 129 -3.12 -5.58 -3.31
N SER A 130 -2.19 -5.41 -4.25
CA SER A 130 -2.41 -4.59 -5.46
C SER A 130 -3.47 -5.18 -6.38
N TYR A 131 -3.43 -6.51 -6.57
CA TYR A 131 -4.46 -7.26 -7.26
C TYR A 131 -5.83 -7.09 -6.58
N ALA A 132 -5.88 -7.32 -5.26
CA ALA A 132 -7.13 -7.25 -4.50
C ALA A 132 -7.72 -5.84 -4.54
N ALA A 133 -6.88 -4.82 -4.34
CA ALA A 133 -7.26 -3.41 -4.43
C ALA A 133 -7.90 -3.08 -5.78
N ALA A 134 -7.24 -3.43 -6.89
CA ALA A 134 -7.81 -3.21 -8.22
C ALA A 134 -9.11 -4.03 -8.45
N TRP A 135 -9.14 -5.29 -8.03
CA TRP A 135 -10.34 -6.13 -8.15
C TRP A 135 -11.53 -5.55 -7.38
N PHE A 136 -11.33 -5.15 -6.12
CA PHE A 136 -12.39 -4.61 -5.27
C PHE A 136 -12.81 -3.20 -5.65
N ALA A 137 -11.88 -2.37 -6.15
CA ALA A 137 -12.19 -1.05 -6.69
C ALA A 137 -13.17 -1.18 -7.87
N TYR A 138 -12.83 -2.00 -8.87
CA TYR A 138 -13.52 -1.99 -10.17
C TYR A 138 -14.67 -3.00 -10.30
N ARG A 139 -14.66 -4.11 -9.56
CA ARG A 139 -15.69 -5.17 -9.70
C ARG A 139 -16.73 -5.16 -8.58
N LYS A 140 -16.34 -4.70 -7.38
CA LYS A 140 -17.19 -4.72 -6.19
C LYS A 140 -17.45 -3.33 -5.60
N HIS A 141 -16.77 -2.30 -6.10
CA HIS A 141 -16.87 -0.92 -5.62
C HIS A 141 -16.71 -0.79 -4.10
N ARG A 142 -15.78 -1.58 -3.52
CA ARG A 142 -15.53 -1.61 -2.07
C ARG A 142 -14.30 -0.79 -1.71
N THR A 143 -14.52 0.47 -1.34
CA THR A 143 -13.47 1.42 -0.98
C THR A 143 -12.59 0.94 0.18
N SER A 144 -13.18 0.38 1.24
CA SER A 144 -12.44 -0.08 2.42
C SER A 144 -11.45 -1.21 2.11
N ALA A 145 -11.78 -2.08 1.15
CA ALA A 145 -10.91 -3.18 0.73
C ALA A 145 -9.69 -2.72 -0.08
N VAL A 146 -9.71 -1.48 -0.59
CA VAL A 146 -8.56 -0.83 -1.25
C VAL A 146 -7.67 -0.16 -0.22
N ILE A 147 -8.28 0.65 0.64
CA ILE A 147 -7.57 1.54 1.56
C ILE A 147 -6.96 0.75 2.73
N LEU A 148 -7.74 -0.08 3.43
CA LEU A 148 -7.30 -0.66 4.69
C LEU A 148 -6.07 -1.58 4.56
N PRO A 149 -6.00 -2.54 3.61
CA PRO A 149 -4.84 -3.42 3.51
C PRO A 149 -3.54 -2.66 3.19
N ALA A 150 -3.61 -1.70 2.26
CA ALA A 150 -2.47 -0.86 1.90
C ALA A 150 -2.03 0.04 3.07
N GLY A 151 -2.99 0.63 3.79
CA GLY A 151 -2.72 1.45 4.97
C GLY A 151 -2.10 0.69 6.12
N ILE A 152 -2.58 -0.53 6.40
CA ILE A 152 -1.98 -1.40 7.44
C ILE A 152 -0.53 -1.70 7.07
N MET A 153 -0.27 -2.11 5.84
CA MET A 153 1.08 -2.40 5.37
C MET A 153 2.01 -1.18 5.48
N LEU A 154 1.52 0.01 5.12
CA LEU A 154 2.27 1.26 5.25
C LEU A 154 2.57 1.61 6.71
N VAL A 155 1.57 1.58 7.59
CA VAL A 155 1.74 1.92 9.00
C VAL A 155 2.70 0.94 9.69
N VAL A 156 2.57 -0.36 9.40
CA VAL A 156 3.50 -1.38 9.91
C VAL A 156 4.93 -1.10 9.42
N ASN A 157 5.11 -0.73 8.15
CA ASN A 157 6.43 -0.38 7.64
C ASN A 157 7.00 0.87 8.33
N ILE A 158 6.23 1.96 8.40
CA ILE A 158 6.67 3.23 9.03
C ILE A 158 7.00 3.02 10.51
N TYR A 159 6.22 2.20 11.22
CA TYR A 159 6.45 1.91 12.63
C TYR A 159 7.80 1.20 12.87
N ASN A 160 8.21 0.32 11.94
CA ASN A 160 9.43 -0.46 12.08
C ASN A 160 10.65 0.19 11.42
N ALA A 161 10.45 1.02 10.38
CA ALA A 161 11.52 1.60 9.59
C ALA A 161 12.20 2.77 10.31
N GLN A 162 13.50 2.93 10.10
CA GLN A 162 14.27 4.04 10.65
C GLN A 162 14.25 5.24 9.69
N GLY A 163 14.02 6.45 10.21
CA GLY A 163 14.03 7.69 9.42
C GLY A 163 12.64 8.28 9.13
N SER A 164 12.62 9.39 8.38
CA SER A 164 11.39 10.13 8.09
C SER A 164 10.65 9.55 6.89
N HIS A 165 9.48 8.96 7.14
CA HIS A 165 8.60 8.36 6.12
C HIS A 165 7.30 9.16 5.92
N GLY A 166 7.21 10.36 6.50
CA GLY A 166 5.99 11.17 6.51
C GLY A 166 5.48 11.54 5.12
N VAL A 167 6.36 11.67 4.13
CA VAL A 167 5.98 11.97 2.75
C VAL A 167 5.13 10.86 2.11
N TYR A 168 5.45 9.59 2.38
CA TYR A 168 4.72 8.45 1.83
C TYR A 168 3.35 8.29 2.49
N LEU A 169 3.28 8.50 3.81
CA LEU A 169 2.00 8.57 4.53
C LEU A 169 1.13 9.70 3.98
N PHE A 170 1.72 10.86 3.69
CA PHE A 170 0.98 11.96 3.08
C PHE A 170 0.42 11.58 1.70
N ILE A 171 1.26 11.08 0.79
CA ILE A 171 0.82 10.68 -0.56
C ILE A 171 -0.29 9.62 -0.45
N TYR A 172 -0.11 8.63 0.43
CA TYR A 172 -1.11 7.62 0.73
C TYR A 172 -2.44 8.25 1.17
N LEU A 173 -2.44 9.12 2.18
CA LEU A 173 -3.65 9.75 2.73
C LEU A 173 -4.34 10.62 1.67
N LEU A 174 -3.58 11.41 0.92
CA LEU A 174 -4.10 12.24 -0.16
C LEU A 174 -4.80 11.37 -1.21
N CYS A 175 -4.12 10.35 -1.72
CA CYS A 175 -4.71 9.45 -2.73
C CYS A 175 -5.90 8.66 -2.18
N ALA A 176 -5.83 8.19 -0.93
CA ALA A 176 -6.90 7.44 -0.27
C ALA A 176 -8.16 8.29 -0.05
N LEU A 177 -8.01 9.54 0.39
CA LEU A 177 -9.13 10.47 0.58
C LEU A 177 -9.78 10.82 -0.76
N LEU A 178 -8.98 11.19 -1.76
CA LEU A 178 -9.48 11.47 -3.10
C LEU A 178 -10.18 10.25 -3.72
N PHE A 179 -9.65 9.05 -3.50
CA PHE A 179 -10.27 7.80 -3.95
C PHE A 179 -11.60 7.54 -3.22
N ALA A 180 -11.65 7.77 -1.90
CA ALA A 180 -12.86 7.60 -1.12
C ALA A 180 -13.97 8.55 -1.57
N VAL A 181 -13.65 9.83 -1.79
CA VAL A 181 -14.59 10.81 -2.35
C VAL A 181 -15.07 10.38 -3.72
N ARG A 182 -14.16 9.95 -4.61
CA ARG A 182 -14.51 9.50 -5.96
C ARG A 182 -15.43 8.27 -5.92
N ALA A 183 -15.15 7.30 -5.07
CA ALA A 183 -15.96 6.11 -4.90
C ALA A 183 -17.35 6.43 -4.32
N HIS A 184 -17.44 7.37 -3.39
CA HIS A 184 -18.71 7.81 -2.82
C HIS A 184 -19.57 8.53 -3.87
N LEU A 185 -19.00 9.50 -4.61
CA LEU A 185 -19.70 10.21 -5.68
C LEU A 185 -20.23 9.25 -6.76
N THR A 186 -19.45 8.22 -7.13
CA THR A 186 -19.89 7.23 -8.13
C THR A 186 -21.09 6.41 -7.64
N THR A 187 -21.13 6.11 -6.34
CA THR A 187 -22.23 5.35 -5.72
C THR A 187 -23.51 6.19 -5.64
N GLU A 188 -23.39 7.46 -5.28
CA GLU A 188 -24.50 8.42 -5.22
C GLU A 188 -25.05 8.77 -6.62
N GLU A 189 -24.18 8.96 -7.62
CA GLU A 189 -24.58 9.17 -9.02
C GLU A 189 -25.40 7.98 -9.55
N ASP A 190 -24.99 6.74 -9.25
CA ASP A 190 -25.73 5.54 -9.63
C ASP A 190 -27.11 5.45 -8.93
N TRP A 191 -27.25 5.98 -7.71
CA TRP A 191 -28.54 6.06 -7.02
C TRP A 191 -29.43 7.16 -7.60
N TRP A 192 -28.90 8.38 -7.83
CA TRP A 192 -29.64 9.49 -8.42
C TRP A 192 -30.08 9.24 -9.85
N GLN A 193 -29.27 8.53 -10.66
CA GLN A 193 -29.68 8.10 -11.99
C GLN A 193 -30.86 7.13 -11.95
N ARG A 194 -30.88 6.20 -10.99
CA ARG A 194 -32.05 5.32 -10.77
C ARG A 194 -33.26 6.11 -10.28
N ALA A 195 -33.04 7.16 -9.48
CA ALA A 195 -34.09 8.02 -8.93
C ALA A 195 -34.57 9.14 -9.88
N HIS A 196 -33.98 9.29 -11.08
CA HIS A 196 -34.30 10.33 -12.07
C HIS A 196 -34.21 11.78 -11.54
N ILE A 197 -33.30 12.04 -10.59
CA ILE A 197 -33.08 13.38 -10.02
C ILE A 197 -31.96 14.09 -10.81
N GLY A 198 -32.21 15.32 -11.27
CA GLY A 198 -31.23 16.13 -12.00
C GLY A 198 -30.03 16.51 -11.13
N TYR A 199 -28.81 16.20 -11.59
CA TYR A 199 -27.58 16.38 -10.82
C TYR A 199 -26.78 17.61 -11.27
N ASN A 200 -26.23 18.38 -10.32
CA ASN A 200 -25.25 19.44 -10.59
C ASN A 200 -23.85 18.94 -10.23
N ARG A 201 -23.01 18.73 -11.26
CA ARG A 201 -21.68 18.12 -11.18
C ARG A 201 -20.65 18.91 -10.35
N LEU A 202 -20.95 20.17 -9.99
CA LEU A 202 -20.02 21.05 -9.26
C LEU A 202 -19.78 20.63 -7.79
N VAL A 203 -20.75 20.00 -7.12
CA VAL A 203 -20.63 19.67 -5.68
C VAL A 203 -19.49 18.70 -5.39
N GLY A 204 -19.21 17.77 -6.30
CA GLY A 204 -18.08 16.85 -6.17
C GLY A 204 -16.72 17.51 -6.30
N VAL A 205 -16.61 18.65 -6.99
CA VAL A 205 -15.35 19.40 -7.15
C VAL A 205 -15.05 20.22 -5.90
N ASP A 206 -16.07 20.82 -5.28
CA ASP A 206 -15.93 21.58 -4.03
C ASP A 206 -15.49 20.68 -2.87
N PHE A 207 -16.04 19.46 -2.78
CA PHE A 207 -15.64 18.51 -1.73
C PHE A 207 -14.21 17.93 -1.95
N LEU A 208 -13.76 17.79 -3.20
CA LEU A 208 -12.38 17.41 -3.51
C LEU A 208 -11.40 18.53 -3.16
N ARG A 209 -11.79 19.80 -3.37
CA ARG A 209 -11.03 20.97 -2.91
C ARG A 209 -10.94 20.98 -1.39
N ASP A 210 -12.03 20.74 -0.68
CA ASP A 210 -12.05 20.73 0.78
C ASP A 210 -11.25 19.55 1.36
N GLY A 211 -11.31 18.37 0.74
CA GLY A 211 -10.46 17.23 1.10
C GLY A 211 -8.97 17.48 0.84
N ALA A 212 -8.64 18.19 -0.24
CA ALA A 212 -7.27 18.62 -0.51
C ALA A 212 -6.79 19.66 0.51
N ILE A 213 -7.61 20.65 0.85
CA ILE A 213 -7.31 21.64 1.88
C ILE A 213 -7.12 20.96 3.24
N PHE A 214 -8.01 20.04 3.62
CA PHE A 214 -7.88 19.27 4.86
C PHE A 214 -6.60 18.45 4.89
N SER A 215 -6.23 17.81 3.77
CA SER A 215 -4.98 17.06 3.65
C SER A 215 -3.77 17.98 3.81
N VAL A 216 -3.76 19.16 3.19
CA VAL A 216 -2.70 20.17 3.36
C VAL A 216 -2.59 20.63 4.81
N ILE A 217 -3.73 20.87 5.48
CA ILE A 217 -3.76 21.24 6.90
C ILE A 217 -3.13 20.11 7.73
N VAL A 218 -3.53 18.86 7.52
CA VAL A 218 -2.98 17.69 8.23
C VAL A 218 -1.47 17.56 8.01
N ILE A 219 -0.92 17.83 6.81
CA ILE A 219 0.53 17.87 6.56
C ILE A 219 1.21 18.92 7.42
N LEU A 220 0.68 20.16 7.41
CA LEU A 220 1.28 21.26 8.15
C LEU A 220 1.31 20.92 9.64
N PHE A 221 0.26 20.30 10.16
CA PHE A 221 0.22 19.80 11.54
C PHE A 221 1.18 18.64 11.80
N ALA A 222 1.25 17.65 10.90
CA ALA A 222 2.14 16.51 11.05
C ALA A 222 3.62 16.91 11.00
N GLN A 223 3.97 17.93 10.23
CA GLN A 223 5.33 18.51 10.20
C GLN A 223 5.61 19.46 11.36
N ALA A 224 4.59 20.08 11.94
CA ALA A 224 4.74 20.93 13.12
C ALA A 224 4.94 20.12 14.41
N LEU A 225 4.46 18.87 14.47
CA LEU A 225 4.56 18.00 15.65
C LEU A 225 6.00 17.74 16.13
N PRO A 226 6.97 17.37 15.26
CA PRO A 226 8.38 17.24 15.67
C PRO A 226 8.99 18.54 16.18
N VAL A 227 8.60 19.69 15.59
CA VAL A 227 9.11 21.02 15.96
C VAL A 227 8.52 21.48 17.30
N ALA A 228 7.24 21.19 17.54
CA ALA A 228 6.57 21.48 18.81
C ALA A 228 7.10 20.62 19.95
N ALA A 229 7.33 19.31 19.70
CA ALA A 229 7.92 18.39 20.66
C ALA A 229 9.41 18.69 20.96
N ALA A 230 10.12 19.33 20.02
CA ALA A 230 11.50 19.78 20.19
C ALA A 230 11.63 21.20 20.79
N SER A 231 10.51 21.87 21.10
CA SER A 231 10.53 23.21 21.68
C SER A 231 10.69 23.16 23.21
N ALA A 232 11.67 23.91 23.74
CA ALA A 232 12.02 23.90 25.17
C ALA A 232 10.84 24.22 26.11
N GLN A 233 9.85 25.02 25.65
CA GLN A 233 8.66 25.35 26.44
C GLN A 233 7.70 24.18 26.67
N VAL A 234 7.58 23.26 25.71
CA VAL A 234 6.75 22.06 25.85
C VAL A 234 7.47 21.03 26.73
N GLN A 235 8.80 20.95 26.60
CA GLN A 235 9.66 20.10 27.44
C GLN A 235 9.63 20.52 28.92
N ASP A 236 9.71 21.82 29.21
CA ASP A 236 9.59 22.35 30.58
C ASP A 236 8.19 22.10 31.18
N SER A 237 7.15 22.24 30.37
CA SER A 237 5.77 21.96 30.80
C SER A 237 5.55 20.47 31.08
N LEU A 238 6.14 19.58 30.27
CA LEU A 238 6.08 18.12 30.49
C LEU A 238 6.86 17.69 31.74
N HIS A 239 8.06 18.25 31.96
CA HIS A 239 8.83 17.97 33.18
C HIS A 239 8.13 18.46 34.46
N SER A 240 7.38 19.56 34.39
CA SER A 240 6.57 20.04 35.52
C SER A 240 5.42 19.08 35.91
N LEU A 241 4.96 18.27 34.96
CA LEU A 241 3.87 17.29 35.15
C LEU A 241 4.38 15.90 35.53
N GLU A 242 5.66 15.60 35.30
CA GLU A 242 6.31 14.33 35.70
C GLU A 242 6.79 14.34 37.16
N GLY A 243 7.07 15.53 37.72
CA GLY A 243 7.53 15.70 39.11
C GLY A 243 6.65 15.05 40.20
N PRO A 244 5.30 15.11 40.14
CA PRO A 244 4.43 14.50 41.16
C PRO A 244 4.42 12.97 41.16
N TRP A 245 4.72 12.32 40.04
CA TRP A 245 4.59 10.86 39.89
C TRP A 245 5.83 10.08 40.33
N GLN A 246 7.02 10.71 40.35
CA GLN A 246 8.25 10.08 40.84
C GLN A 246 8.23 9.84 42.35
N GLY A 247 7.55 10.70 43.14
CA GLY A 247 7.42 10.53 44.59
C GLY A 247 6.53 9.37 45.05
N ILE A 248 5.78 8.74 44.14
CA ILE A 248 4.91 7.58 44.42
C ILE A 248 5.62 6.25 44.13
N ARG A 249 6.73 6.27 43.38
CA ARG A 249 7.46 5.04 43.00
C ARG A 249 8.50 4.60 44.04
N ASP A 250 8.85 5.50 44.96
CA ASP A 250 9.86 5.28 46.01
C ASP A 250 9.24 5.07 47.42
N LYS A 251 7.97 4.67 47.50
CA LYS A 251 7.30 4.18 48.72
C LYS A 251 6.75 2.77 48.49
#